data_AF-A0A835PGN8-F1
#
_entry.id   AF-A0A835PGN8-F1
#
_cell.length_a   1.000
_cell.length_b   1.000
_cell.length_c   1.000
_cell.angle_alpha   90.00
_cell.angle_beta   90.00
_cell.angle_gamma   90.00
#
_symmetry.space_group_name_H-M   'P 1'
#
loop_
_entity.id
_entity.type
_entity.pdbx_description
1 polymer ?
#
loop_
_entity_poly.entity_id
_entity_poly.type
_entity_poly.pdbx_seq_one_letter_code
_entity_poly.pdbx_strand_id
1 'polypeptide(L)'
;MFTRLVSPAYAALRDEFRRRVKGRDVSSLGGFDTCYRGPAPTVPTITFEFEGMNMTLTEENTMIHGSSGGGGVACLAMAASPGNVNSVLNVIASFQQQNHRVLFDVAKTLVGVSRELCTT
;
A
#
# COMPACT_ATOMS: atom_id res chain seq x y z
N MET A 1 9.03 1.74 4.73
CA MET A 1 8.38 0.46 5.10
C MET A 1 7.03 0.41 4.41
N PHE A 2 6.57 -0.76 3.97
CA PHE A 2 5.35 -0.94 3.16
C PHE A 2 4.32 -1.76 3.93
N THR A 3 3.03 -1.49 3.70
CA THR A 3 1.93 -2.19 4.38
C THR A 3 2.08 -3.70 4.24
N ARG A 4 1.92 -4.40 5.37
CA ARG A 4 1.94 -5.86 5.44
C ARG A 4 0.57 -6.34 5.89
N LEU A 5 -0.03 -7.23 5.12
CA LEU A 5 -1.33 -7.81 5.45
C LEU A 5 -1.20 -9.31 5.69
N VAL A 6 -2.05 -9.85 6.55
CA VAL A 6 -2.17 -11.31 6.72
C VAL A 6 -2.41 -11.96 5.35
N SER A 7 -1.85 -13.15 5.13
CA SER A 7 -1.79 -13.75 3.79
C SER A 7 -3.14 -13.80 3.05
N PRO A 8 -4.28 -14.16 3.69
CA PRO A 8 -5.58 -14.14 3.01
C PRO A 8 -6.01 -12.74 2.56
N ALA A 9 -5.80 -11.73 3.40
CA ALA A 9 -6.16 -10.34 3.09
C ALA A 9 -5.27 -9.78 1.98
N TYR A 10 -3.96 -10.05 2.03
CA TYR A 10 -3.04 -9.66 0.97
C TYR A 10 -3.40 -10.32 -0.37
N ALA A 11 -3.68 -11.62 -0.38
CA ALA A 11 -4.03 -12.35 -1.60
C ALA A 11 -5.28 -11.75 -2.26
N ALA A 12 -6.34 -11.51 -1.48
CA ALA A 12 -7.56 -10.88 -1.98
C ALA A 12 -7.31 -9.49 -2.58
N LEU A 13 -6.56 -8.63 -1.87
CA LEU A 13 -6.21 -7.30 -2.36
C LEU A 13 -5.36 -7.36 -3.63
N ARG A 14 -4.32 -8.19 -3.66
CA ARG A 14 -3.40 -8.35 -4.79
C ARG A 14 -4.14 -8.84 -6.04
N ASP A 15 -4.98 -9.84 -5.88
CA ASP A 15 -5.67 -10.47 -7.01
C ASP A 15 -6.70 -9.52 -7.62
N GLU A 16 -7.46 -8.78 -6.79
CA GLU A 16 -8.37 -7.73 -7.26
C GLU A 16 -7.61 -6.55 -7.90
N PHE A 17 -6.48 -6.14 -7.32
CA PHE A 17 -5.63 -5.08 -7.86
C PHE A 17 -5.16 -5.43 -9.28
N ARG A 18 -4.61 -6.64 -9.47
CA ARG A 18 -4.20 -7.16 -10.79
C ARG A 18 -5.38 -7.25 -11.75
N ARG A 19 -6.54 -7.72 -11.27
CA ARG A 19 -7.77 -7.83 -12.08
C ARG A 19 -8.28 -6.47 -12.54
N ARG A 20 -8.07 -5.37 -11.81
CA ARG A 20 -8.46 -4.02 -12.21
C ARG A 20 -7.46 -3.35 -13.14
N VAL A 21 -6.16 -3.62 -12.98
CA VAL A 21 -5.11 -3.02 -13.82
C VAL A 21 -5.09 -3.56 -15.27
N LYS A 22 -5.62 -4.78 -15.51
CA LYS A 22 -5.83 -5.48 -16.82
C LYS A 22 -4.90 -5.16 -17.99
N GLY A 23 -4.38 -6.21 -18.65
CA GLY A 23 -3.63 -6.04 -19.91
C GLY A 23 -2.22 -5.48 -19.72
N ARG A 24 -1.67 -5.63 -18.51
CA ARG A 24 -0.29 -5.31 -18.18
C ARG A 24 0.37 -6.56 -17.62
N ASP A 25 1.57 -6.87 -18.12
CA ASP A 25 2.34 -8.00 -17.62
C ASP A 25 2.81 -7.74 -16.19
N VAL A 26 2.60 -8.75 -15.34
CA VAL A 26 2.99 -8.69 -13.92
C VAL A 26 4.37 -9.33 -13.77
N SER A 27 5.25 -8.63 -13.09
CA SER A 27 6.57 -9.10 -12.68
C SER A 27 6.78 -8.91 -11.18
N SER A 28 7.89 -9.41 -10.65
CA SER A 28 8.31 -9.19 -9.27
C SER A 28 9.66 -8.49 -9.21
N LEU A 29 9.89 -7.72 -8.15
CA LEU A 29 11.17 -7.07 -7.87
C LEU A 29 11.44 -7.08 -6.36
N GLY A 30 12.49 -7.79 -5.93
CA GLY A 30 12.84 -7.92 -4.52
C GLY A 30 11.67 -8.49 -3.70
N GLY A 31 11.20 -7.73 -2.71
CA GLY A 31 10.08 -8.12 -1.84
C GLY A 31 8.68 -7.84 -2.40
N PHE A 32 8.56 -7.35 -3.63
CA PHE A 32 7.29 -7.01 -4.27
C PHE A 32 6.93 -8.01 -5.36
N ASP A 33 5.72 -8.57 -5.32
CA ASP A 33 5.27 -9.59 -6.27
C ASP A 33 4.40 -9.04 -7.42
N THR A 34 4.01 -7.76 -7.34
CA THR A 34 3.09 -7.13 -8.29
C THR A 34 3.72 -5.85 -8.81
N CYS A 35 4.48 -5.98 -9.89
CA CYS A 35 5.21 -4.89 -10.53
C CYS A 35 4.94 -4.83 -12.03
N TYR A 36 4.94 -3.62 -12.57
CA TYR A 36 4.69 -3.32 -13.98
C TYR A 36 5.86 -2.52 -14.56
N ARG A 37 6.28 -2.87 -15.78
CA ARG A 37 7.36 -2.18 -16.51
C ARG A 37 6.81 -1.16 -17.51
N GLY A 38 7.60 -0.13 -17.79
CA GLY A 38 7.23 0.93 -18.71
C GLY A 38 6.39 2.02 -18.04
N PRO A 39 5.51 2.72 -18.78
CA PRO A 39 4.67 3.76 -18.21
C PRO A 39 3.87 3.27 -17.01
N ALA A 40 3.74 4.13 -16.00
CA ALA A 40 2.95 3.85 -14.81
C ALA A 40 1.52 3.48 -15.23
N PRO A 41 1.01 2.31 -14.82
CA PRO A 41 -0.36 1.93 -15.13
C PRO A 41 -1.33 2.80 -14.34
N THR A 42 -2.53 3.04 -14.87
CA THR A 42 -3.63 3.53 -14.04
C THR A 42 -4.00 2.43 -13.04
N VAL A 43 -3.89 2.74 -11.75
CA VAL A 43 -4.14 1.80 -10.66
C VAL A 43 -5.48 2.08 -9.98
N PRO A 44 -6.16 1.05 -9.42
CA PRO A 44 -7.35 1.27 -8.63
C PRO A 44 -7.01 1.98 -7.31
N THR A 45 -7.93 2.82 -6.85
CA THR A 45 -7.87 3.39 -5.51
C THR A 45 -8.02 2.31 -4.45
N ILE A 46 -7.20 2.37 -3.40
CA ILE A 46 -7.30 1.52 -2.22
C ILE A 46 -7.76 2.38 -1.04
N THR A 47 -8.76 1.89 -0.30
CA THR A 47 -9.25 2.56 0.91
C THR A 47 -9.21 1.58 2.07
N PHE A 48 -8.63 2.00 3.19
CA PHE A 48 -8.82 1.32 4.46
C PHE A 48 -10.07 1.89 5.13
N GLU A 49 -11.08 1.03 5.30
CA GLU A 49 -12.33 1.38 5.95
C GLU A 49 -12.22 1.07 7.44
N PHE A 50 -12.39 2.11 8.27
CA PHE A 50 -12.42 2.00 9.72
C PHE A 50 -13.79 2.43 10.23
N GLU A 51 -14.08 2.10 11.48
CA GLU A 51 -15.26 2.63 12.15
C GLU A 51 -15.19 4.16 12.20
N GLY A 52 -16.15 4.82 11.55
CA GLY A 52 -16.27 6.28 11.53
C GLY A 52 -15.34 7.02 10.57
N MET A 53 -14.45 6.35 9.82
CA MET A 53 -13.63 7.03 8.82
C MET A 53 -13.09 6.12 7.69
N ASN A 54 -12.81 6.74 6.55
CA ASN A 54 -12.14 6.09 5.42
C ASN A 54 -10.75 6.72 5.20
N MET A 55 -9.72 5.89 5.15
CA MET A 55 -8.36 6.31 4.76
C MET A 55 -8.11 5.88 3.33
N THR A 56 -8.36 6.80 2.39
CA THR A 56 -8.14 6.56 0.97
C THR A 56 -6.70 6.88 0.58
N LEU A 57 -5.99 5.89 0.04
CA LEU A 57 -4.61 6.05 -0.41
C LEU A 57 -4.57 6.74 -1.77
N THR A 58 -3.61 7.65 -1.91
CA THR A 58 -3.23 8.24 -3.19
C THR A 58 -2.35 7.25 -3.98
N GLU A 59 -2.14 7.53 -5.27
CA GLU A 59 -1.26 6.72 -6.11
C GLU A 59 0.18 6.67 -5.57
N GLU A 60 0.71 7.81 -5.10
CA GLU A 60 2.01 7.92 -4.44
C GLU A 60 2.15 7.06 -3.18
N ASN A 61 1.05 6.71 -2.51
CA ASN A 61 1.04 5.83 -1.33
C ASN A 61 0.64 4.38 -1.67
N THR A 62 0.31 4.10 -2.93
CA THR A 62 -0.11 2.79 -3.43
C THR A 62 0.99 2.12 -4.25
N MET A 63 1.76 2.88 -5.01
CA MET A 63 2.79 2.39 -5.91
C MET A 63 4.18 2.91 -5.50
N ILE A 64 5.16 2.02 -5.45
CA ILE A 64 6.57 2.40 -5.32
C ILE A 64 7.26 2.30 -6.68
N HIS A 65 8.02 3.33 -7.03
CA HIS A 65 8.81 3.38 -8.25
C HIS A 65 10.25 2.95 -7.98
N GLY A 66 10.69 1.89 -8.63
CA GLY A 66 12.07 1.43 -8.60
C GLY A 66 12.93 2.14 -9.64
N SER A 67 14.16 2.50 -9.27
CA SER A 67 15.21 2.94 -10.19
C SER A 67 15.85 1.70 -10.84
N SER A 68 15.15 1.12 -11.81
CA SER A 68 15.70 0.07 -12.68
C SER A 68 15.70 0.62 -14.09
N GLY A 69 16.89 0.70 -14.71
CA GLY A 69 17.15 1.43 -15.94
C GLY A 69 16.20 1.16 -17.12
N GLY A 70 16.09 2.16 -17.98
CA GLY A 70 15.54 2.08 -19.34
C GLY A 70 14.03 2.27 -19.50
N GLY A 71 13.22 2.07 -18.46
CA GLY A 71 11.76 2.20 -18.61
C GLY A 71 10.93 2.37 -17.34
N GLY A 72 11.55 2.44 -16.16
CA GLY A 72 10.84 2.52 -14.88
C GLY A 72 10.11 1.22 -14.54
N VAL A 73 10.09 0.88 -13.25
CA VAL A 73 9.28 -0.22 -12.71
C VAL A 73 8.45 0.33 -11.56
N ALA A 74 7.14 0.10 -11.59
CA ALA A 74 6.23 0.49 -10.53
C ALA A 74 5.64 -0.76 -9.89
N CYS A 75 5.78 -0.89 -8.57
CA CYS A 75 5.30 -2.04 -7.80
C CYS A 75 4.20 -1.63 -6.82
N LEU A 76 3.23 -2.51 -6.60
CA LEU A 76 2.26 -2.36 -5.51
C LEU A 76 3.03 -2.31 -4.18
N ALA A 77 2.84 -1.23 -3.43
CA ALA A 77 3.56 -0.93 -2.19
C ALA A 77 2.94 -1.64 -0.97
N MET A 78 2.50 -2.89 -1.15
CA MET A 78 1.93 -3.75 -0.10
C MET A 78 2.40 -5.20 -0.33
N ALA A 79 2.49 -5.98 0.74
CA ALA A 79 2.91 -7.38 0.66
C ALA A 79 2.28 -8.24 1.76
N ALA A 80 2.34 -9.57 1.61
CA ALA A 80 1.99 -10.48 2.70
C ALA A 80 2.92 -10.27 3.91
N SER A 81 2.39 -10.41 5.12
CA SER A 81 3.17 -10.51 6.35
C SER A 81 4.11 -11.72 6.26
N PRO A 82 5.35 -11.63 6.77
CA PRO A 82 6.31 -12.73 6.74
C PRO A 82 5.78 -13.92 7.54
N GLY A 83 6.12 -15.14 7.12
CA GLY A 83 5.71 -16.43 7.74
C GLY A 83 6.37 -16.69 9.09
N ASN A 84 6.12 -15.86 10.09
CA ASN A 84 6.65 -15.96 11.46
C ASN A 84 5.58 -15.50 12.47
N VAL A 85 5.97 -15.28 13.74
CA VAL A 85 5.04 -14.84 14.80
C VAL A 85 4.25 -13.57 14.47
N ASN A 86 4.72 -12.74 13.54
CA ASN A 86 4.03 -11.53 13.09
C ASN A 86 3.08 -11.77 11.89
N SER A 87 2.88 -13.02 11.44
CA SER A 87 1.95 -13.36 10.35
C SER A 87 0.49 -13.09 10.67
N VAL A 88 0.14 -12.88 11.94
CA VAL A 88 -1.25 -12.72 12.42
C VAL A 88 -1.73 -11.27 12.44
N LEU A 89 -0.86 -10.31 12.10
CA LEU A 89 -1.19 -8.88 12.14
C LEU A 89 -1.22 -8.25 10.76
N ASN A 90 -2.13 -7.28 10.60
CA ASN A 90 -2.10 -6.29 9.54
C ASN A 90 -1.36 -5.06 10.06
N VAL A 91 -0.40 -4.56 9.28
CA VAL A 91 0.43 -3.40 9.62
C VAL A 91 0.32 -2.39 8.51
N ILE A 92 -0.28 -1.24 8.80
CA ILE A 92 -0.24 -0.06 7.92
C ILE A 92 1.09 0.63 8.14
N ALA A 93 1.98 0.57 7.16
CA ALA A 93 3.34 1.04 7.31
C ALA A 93 3.52 2.50 6.90
N SER A 94 4.71 3.05 7.18
CA SER A 94 5.01 4.47 6.97
C SER A 94 4.78 4.98 5.55
N PHE A 95 4.97 4.16 4.50
CA PHE A 95 4.72 4.59 3.12
C PHE A 95 3.26 4.95 2.87
N GLN A 96 2.33 4.21 3.49
CA GLN A 96 0.89 4.50 3.42
C GLN A 96 0.45 5.67 4.32
N GLN A 97 1.27 6.03 5.31
CA GLN A 97 0.99 7.13 6.24
C GLN A 97 1.60 8.47 5.80
N GLN A 98 2.41 8.50 4.74
CA GLN A 98 2.93 9.75 4.20
C GLN A 98 1.76 10.69 3.85
N ASN A 99 1.96 12.00 4.02
CA ASN A 99 0.93 13.01 3.80
C ASN A 99 -0.35 12.83 4.65
N HIS A 100 -0.22 12.17 5.81
CA HIS A 100 -1.24 12.08 6.83
C HIS A 100 -0.69 12.51 8.18
N ARG A 101 -1.52 13.20 8.96
CA ARG A 101 -1.30 13.40 10.39
C ARG A 101 -2.00 12.30 11.16
N VAL A 102 -1.21 11.61 11.97
CA VAL A 102 -1.69 10.58 12.89
C VAL A 102 -1.58 11.13 14.31
N LEU A 103 -2.70 11.19 15.01
CA LEU A 103 -2.80 11.64 16.40
C LEU A 103 -3.20 10.46 17.28
N PHE A 104 -2.50 10.29 18.39
CA PHE A 104 -2.82 9.28 19.40
C PHE A 104 -3.45 9.97 20.62
N ASP A 105 -4.78 9.89 20.74
CA ASP A 105 -5.50 10.33 21.94
C ASP A 105 -5.60 9.14 22.90
N VAL A 106 -4.54 8.94 23.68
CA VAL A 106 -4.45 7.82 24.63
C VAL A 106 -5.50 7.92 25.74
N ALA A 107 -5.90 9.14 26.13
CA ALA A 107 -6.90 9.35 27.17
C ALA A 107 -8.31 8.92 26.71
N LYS A 108 -8.62 9.08 25.41
CA LYS A 108 -9.89 8.65 24.82
C LYS A 108 -9.82 7.31 24.09
N THR A 109 -8.66 6.64 24.08
CA THR A 109 -8.44 5.40 23.33
C THR A 109 -8.73 5.52 21.83
N LEU A 110 -8.41 6.67 21.23
CA LEU A 110 -8.68 6.97 19.83
C LEU A 110 -7.38 7.22 19.05
N VAL A 111 -7.40 6.82 17.79
CA VAL A 111 -6.41 7.24 16.79
C VAL A 111 -7.12 8.13 15.78
N GLY A 112 -6.66 9.37 15.66
CA GLY A 112 -7.12 10.30 14.63
C GLY A 112 -6.21 10.23 13.42
N VAL A 113 -6.78 10.11 12.23
CA VAL A 113 -6.05 10.18 10.96
C VAL A 113 -6.69 11.28 10.11
N SER A 114 -5.88 12.24 9.67
CA SER A 114 -6.29 13.28 8.73
C SER A 114 -5.26 13.43 7.63
N ARG A 115 -5.72 13.75 6.41
CA ARG A 115 -4.80 14.13 5.33
C ARG A 115 -4.13 15.45 5.68
N GLU A 116 -2.81 15.51 5.55
CA GLU A 116 -2.00 16.70 5.78
C GLU A 116 -0.73 16.58 4.93
N LEU A 117 -0.63 17.39 3.87
CA LEU A 117 0.51 17.36 2.96
C LEU A 117 1.77 17.84 3.72
N CYS A 118 2.86 17.08 3.65
CA CYS A 118 4.13 17.54 4.21
C CYS A 118 4.62 18.75 3.41
N THR A 119 4.75 19.91 4.05
CA THR A 119 5.39 21.09 3.44
C THR A 119 6.90 21.04 3.65
N THR A 120 7.64 21.58 2.70
CA THR A 120 9.09 21.84 2.81
C THR A 120 9.40 22.99 3.75
#